data_AF-A0A8J2LSK7-F1
#
_entry.id   AF-A0A8J2LSK7-F1
#
_cell.length_a   1.000
_cell.length_b   1.000
_cell.length_c   1.000
_cell.angle_alpha   90.00
_cell.angle_beta   90.00
_cell.angle_gamma   90.00
#
_symmetry.space_group_name_H-M   'P 1'
#
loop_
_entity.id
_entity.type
_entity.pdbx_description
1 polymer ?
#
loop_
_entity_poly.entity_id
_entity_poly.type
_entity_poly.pdbx_seq_one_letter_code
_entity_poly.pdbx_strand_id
1 'polypeptide(L)' 'FAYFSRVVPPDNLQATAMAHVVSALGWTYVHAIAITGSYGERGIDSFRAAAAKVGVCIDGDVHKIN' A
#
# COMPACT_ATOMS: atom_id res chain seq x y z
N PHE A 1 -14.76 4.91 17.12
CA PHE A 1 -15.06 5.72 15.91
C PHE A 1 -16.56 5.81 15.57
N ALA A 2 -17.50 5.42 16.45
CA ALA A 2 -18.93 5.33 16.08
C ALA A 2 -19.58 6.66 15.60
N TYR A 3 -19.00 7.81 15.95
CA TYR A 3 -19.48 9.14 15.53
C TYR A 3 -18.41 9.96 14.77
N PHE A 4 -17.32 9.32 14.34
CA PHE A 4 -16.23 10.02 13.66
C PHE A 4 -16.40 9.95 12.14
N SER A 5 -16.37 11.10 11.48
CA SER A 5 -16.37 11.24 10.02
C SER A 5 -15.28 12.20 9.57
N ARG A 6 -14.77 11.99 8.35
CA ARG A 6 -13.85 12.91 7.68
C ARG A 6 -14.18 13.01 6.20
N VAL A 7 -13.88 14.17 5.61
CA VAL A 7 -14.03 14.41 4.16
C VAL A 7 -12.79 13.97 3.37
N VAL A 8 -11.65 13.88 4.04
CA VAL A 8 -10.39 13.41 3.44
C VAL A 8 -10.43 11.89 3.34
N PRO A 9 -10.11 11.30 2.18
CA PRO A 9 -10.09 9.85 2.02
C PRO A 9 -9.06 9.17 2.94
N PRO A 10 -9.31 7.92 3.34
CA PRO A 10 -8.33 7.11 4.06
C PRO A 10 -7.18 6.61 3.17
N ASP A 11 -6.00 6.45 3.78
CA ASP A 11 -4.75 6.07 3.10
C ASP A 11 -4.81 4.68 2.43
N ASN A 12 -5.73 3.80 2.85
CA ASN A 12 -5.93 2.50 2.20
C ASN A 12 -6.46 2.63 0.76
N LEU A 13 -7.15 3.73 0.42
CA LEU A 13 -7.54 4.02 -0.96
C LEU A 13 -6.33 4.38 -1.81
N GLN A 14 -5.38 5.15 -1.27
CA GLN A 14 -4.12 5.44 -1.94
C GLN A 14 -3.32 4.15 -2.20
N ALA A 15 -3.21 3.28 -1.19
CA ALA A 15 -2.52 2.00 -1.35
C ALA A 15 -3.15 1.10 -2.44
N THR A 16 -4.49 1.11 -2.53
CA THR A 16 -5.21 0.38 -3.59
C THR A 16 -4.94 0.97 -4.96
N ALA A 17 -4.97 2.31 -5.08
CA ALA A 17 -4.64 3.01 -6.32
C ALA A 17 -3.20 2.70 -6.78
N MET A 18 -2.24 2.68 -5.86
CA MET A 18 -0.85 2.30 -6.17
C MET A 18 -0.75 0.89 -6.77
N ALA A 19 -1.43 -0.11 -6.19
CA ALA A 19 -1.43 -1.47 -6.72
C ALA A 19 -2.02 -1.56 -8.13
N HIS A 20 -3.11 -0.81 -8.39
CA HIS A 20 -3.71 -0.73 -9.71
C HIS A 20 -2.79 -0.06 -10.74
N VAL A 21 -2.06 0.98 -10.36
CA VAL A 21 -1.07 1.62 -11.24
C VAL A 21 0.04 0.64 -11.62
N VAL A 22 0.61 -0.08 -10.64
CA VAL A 22 1.65 -1.08 -10.87
C VAL A 22 1.16 -2.17 -11.83
N SER A 23 -0.06 -2.69 -11.59
CA SER A 23 -0.68 -3.71 -12.46
C SER A 23 -0.99 -3.19 -13.87
N ALA A 24 -1.52 -1.96 -14.00
CA ALA A 24 -1.84 -1.34 -15.28
C ALA A 24 -0.59 -1.08 -16.14
N LEU A 25 0.58 -0.90 -15.51
CA LEU A 25 1.87 -0.79 -16.19
C LEU A 25 2.47 -2.16 -16.60
N GLY A 26 1.80 -3.26 -16.26
CA GLY A 26 2.27 -4.62 -16.55
C GLY A 26 3.40 -5.08 -15.62
N TRP A 27 3.66 -4.39 -14.51
CA TRP A 27 4.66 -4.80 -13.55
C TRP A 27 4.10 -5.84 -12.60
N THR A 28 4.76 -6.99 -12.50
CA THR A 28 4.33 -8.10 -11.63
C THR A 28 5.26 -8.30 -10.43
N TYR A 29 6.35 -7.54 -10.35
CA TYR A 29 7.38 -7.67 -9.32
C TYR A 29 7.94 -6.29 -8.95
N VAL A 30 7.81 -5.90 -7.68
CA VAL A 30 8.26 -4.59 -7.18
C VAL A 30 8.99 -4.71 -5.85
N HIS A 31 9.88 -3.77 -5.56
CA HIS A 31 10.47 -3.61 -4.23
C HIS A 31 9.73 -2.52 -3.46
N ALA A 32 9.55 -2.68 -2.15
CA ALA A 32 8.74 -1.78 -1.34
C ALA A 32 9.57 -1.15 -0.21
N ILE A 33 9.48 0.18 -0.10
CA ILE A 33 10.13 0.97 0.96
C ILE A 33 9.03 1.70 1.76
N ALA A 34 9.10 1.65 3.08
CA ALA A 34 8.15 2.31 3.97
C ALA A 34 8.85 3.05 5.10
N ILE A 35 8.35 4.23 5.46
CA ILE A 35 8.80 4.94 6.66
C ILE A 35 8.22 4.26 7.90
N THR A 36 9.00 4.16 8.98
CA THR A 36 8.53 3.60 10.24
C THR A 36 7.46 4.50 10.88
N GLY A 37 6.51 3.86 11.56
CA GLY A 37 5.38 4.55 12.16
C GLY A 37 4.08 4.38 11.39
N SER A 38 3.00 4.93 11.96
CA SER A 38 1.64 4.47 11.66
C SER A 38 1.20 4.68 10.20
N TYR A 39 1.69 5.71 9.52
CA TYR A 39 1.33 5.97 8.13
C TYR A 39 2.03 4.98 7.19
N GLY A 40 3.36 4.87 7.27
CA GLY A 40 4.12 3.99 6.38
C GLY A 40 3.82 2.52 6.60
N GLU A 41 3.71 2.07 7.86
CA GLU A 41 3.40 0.67 8.17
C GLU A 41 1.98 0.27 7.76
N ARG A 42 0.96 1.06 8.09
CA ARG A 42 -0.42 0.74 7.66
C ARG A 42 -0.61 0.90 6.15
N GLY A 43 0.07 1.88 5.56
CA GLY A 43 0.07 2.12 4.11
C GLY A 43 0.64 0.92 3.36
N ILE A 44 1.79 0.41 3.79
CA ILE A 44 2.43 -0.72 3.11
C ILE A 44 1.71 -2.05 3.34
N ASP A 45 1.10 -2.26 4.51
CA ASP A 45 0.25 -3.43 4.74
C ASP A 45 -1.00 -3.39 3.84
N SER A 46 -1.60 -2.21 3.68
CA SER A 46 -2.73 -2.01 2.76
C SER A 46 -2.30 -2.24 1.30
N PHE A 47 -1.10 -1.80 0.91
CA PHE A 47 -0.56 -1.99 -0.43
C PHE A 47 -0.26 -3.47 -0.69
N ARG A 48 0.38 -4.18 0.25
CA ARG A 48 0.62 -5.62 0.18
C ARG A 48 -0.67 -6.40 -0.07
N ALA A 49 -1.73 -6.08 0.67
CA ALA A 49 -3.03 -6.72 0.51
C ALA A 49 -3.69 -6.40 -0.85
N ALA A 50 -3.53 -5.18 -1.37
CA ALA A 50 -4.06 -4.79 -2.68
C ALA A 50 -3.24 -5.41 -3.83
N ALA A 51 -1.92 -5.39 -3.75
CA ALA A 51 -0.97 -5.96 -4.72
C ALA A 51 -1.23 -7.46 -4.95
N ALA A 52 -1.44 -8.22 -3.86
CA ALA A 52 -1.77 -9.63 -3.94
C ALA A 52 -3.07 -9.90 -4.74
N LYS A 53 -4.07 -9.02 -4.66
CA LYS A 53 -5.34 -9.16 -5.40
C LYS A 53 -5.19 -8.94 -6.91
N VAL A 54 -4.17 -8.19 -7.32
CA VAL A 54 -3.91 -7.83 -8.73
C VAL A 54 -2.68 -8.55 -9.31
N GLY A 55 -2.19 -9.60 -8.62
CA GLY A 55 -1.10 -10.45 -9.12
C GLY A 55 0.28 -9.80 -9.08
N VAL A 56 0.50 -8.83 -8.19
CA VAL A 56 1.79 -8.16 -8.01
C VAL A 56 2.51 -8.74 -6.80
N CYS A 57 3.73 -9.24 -7.02
CA CYS A 57 4.63 -9.73 -5.98
C CYS A 57 5.51 -8.60 -5.43
N ILE A 58 5.80 -8.66 -4.13
CA ILE A 58 6.75 -7.76 -3.47
C ILE A 58 8.01 -8.56 -3.15
N ASP A 59 9.15 -8.01 -3.58
CA ASP A 59 10.48 -8.56 -3.35
C ASP A 59 10.83 -8.55 -1.87
N GLY A 60 11.04 -9.75 -1.30
CA GLY A 60 11.48 -9.94 0.07
C GLY A 60 10.62 -9.20 1.11
N ASP A 61 11.30 -8.72 2.15
CA ASP A 61 10.68 -7.88 3.18
C ASP A 61 10.63 -6.41 2.75
N VAL A 62 9.62 -5.69 3.25
CA VAL A 62 9.54 -4.24 3.06
C VAL A 62 10.73 -3.59 3.76
N HIS A 63 11.48 -2.79 3.00
CA HIS A 63 12.60 -2.02 3.52
C HIS A 63 12.06 -0.85 4.36
N LYS A 64 12.31 -0.88 5.67
CA LYS A 64 11.85 0.17 6.60
C LYS A 64 12.93 1.23 6.80
N ILE A 65 12.55 2.51 6.69
CA ILE A 65 13.41 3.68 6.92
C ILE A 65 12.83 4.58 8.01
N ASN A 66 13.67 5.34 8.73
CA ASN A 66 13.25 6.25 9.80
C ASN A 66 13.27 7.71 9.34
#